data_AF-L0HFR4-F1
#
_entry.id   AF-L0HFR4-F1
#
_cell.length_a   1.000
_cell.length_b   1.000
_cell.length_c   1.000
_cell.angle_alpha   90.00
_cell.angle_beta   90.00
_cell.angle_gamma   90.00
#
_symmetry.space_group_name_H-M   'P 1'
#
loop_
_entity.id
_entity.type
_entity.pdbx_description
1 polymer ?
#
loop_
_entity_poly.entity_id
_entity_poly.type
_entity_poly.pdbx_seq_one_letter_code
_entity_poly.pdbx_strand_id
1 'polypeptide(L)'
;MSEYLLSNKRRRSPVCPAVALCIVLVSLLLVAACTSAQGPGNLATENQTPVPITTATPESKALYKVTIAQPNDTTHPDYIIMDSDIYNQGEVVEFYVVNKGTDTLTCTNNRASYLIIFQNENGTWEYLPEVGPPMLPKISYLKPGETLPPRRFVTTGWIPGRYRIVFDCGIMREFEIRSVTT
;
A
#
# COMPACT_ATOMS: atom_id res chain seq x y z
N MET A 1 -7.55 -36.13 -46.89
CA MET A 1 -8.95 -36.48 -46.58
C MET A 1 -9.25 -35.99 -45.18
N SER A 2 -10.27 -35.13 -45.05
CA SER A 2 -10.96 -34.66 -43.84
C SER A 2 -10.25 -33.72 -42.85
N GLU A 3 -10.47 -32.42 -43.07
CA GLU A 3 -10.50 -31.39 -42.02
C GLU A 3 -11.87 -31.43 -41.30
N TYR A 4 -11.86 -31.38 -39.96
CA TYR A 4 -13.08 -31.18 -39.14
C TYR A 4 -13.08 -29.76 -38.56
N LEU A 5 -13.90 -28.88 -39.13
CA LEU A 5 -14.21 -27.54 -38.62
C LEU A 5 -15.31 -27.62 -37.55
N LEU A 6 -14.96 -27.41 -36.28
CA LEU A 6 -15.93 -27.21 -35.20
C LEU A 6 -16.36 -25.73 -35.14
N SER A 7 -17.59 -25.49 -35.60
CA SER A 7 -18.30 -24.21 -35.53
C SER A 7 -18.75 -23.90 -34.09
N ASN A 8 -18.08 -22.95 -33.43
CA ASN A 8 -18.43 -22.50 -32.09
C ASN A 8 -19.47 -21.37 -32.14
N LYS A 9 -20.75 -21.75 -32.10
CA LYS A 9 -21.90 -20.84 -32.14
C LYS A 9 -22.13 -20.19 -30.77
N ARG A 10 -21.48 -19.05 -30.50
CA ARG A 10 -21.73 -18.22 -29.30
C ARG A 10 -23.17 -17.66 -29.34
N ARG A 11 -24.05 -18.21 -28.49
CA ARG A 11 -25.36 -17.61 -28.19
C ARG A 11 -25.12 -16.33 -27.38
N ARG A 12 -25.34 -15.16 -27.99
CA ARG A 12 -25.49 -13.90 -27.26
C ARG A 12 -26.89 -13.90 -26.65
N SER A 13 -26.95 -13.97 -25.32
CA SER A 13 -28.20 -13.77 -24.58
C SER A 13 -28.69 -12.34 -24.78
N PRO A 14 -30.00 -12.11 -25.01
CA PRO A 14 -30.55 -10.77 -25.12
C PRO A 14 -30.46 -10.09 -23.74
N VAL A 15 -29.63 -9.06 -23.65
CA VAL A 15 -29.57 -8.21 -22.45
C VAL A 15 -30.88 -7.45 -22.38
N CYS A 16 -31.62 -7.65 -21.29
CA CYS A 16 -32.92 -7.05 -21.08
C CYS A 16 -32.76 -5.51 -21.05
N PRO A 17 -33.45 -4.75 -21.93
CA PRO A 17 -33.26 -3.30 -22.06
C PRO A 17 -33.56 -2.53 -20.77
N ALA A 18 -34.37 -3.10 -19.87
CA ALA A 18 -34.64 -2.55 -18.54
C ALA A 18 -33.39 -2.47 -17.66
N VAL A 19 -32.47 -3.44 -17.75
CA VAL A 19 -31.25 -3.47 -16.91
C VAL A 19 -30.25 -2.41 -17.38
N ALA A 20 -30.13 -2.21 -18.69
CA ALA A 20 -29.29 -1.16 -19.25
C ALA A 20 -29.78 0.25 -18.85
N LEU A 21 -31.11 0.44 -18.81
CA LEU A 21 -31.71 1.72 -18.42
C LEU A 21 -31.48 2.05 -16.93
N CYS A 22 -31.52 1.04 -16.04
CA CYS A 22 -31.22 1.23 -14.62
C CYS A 22 -29.78 1.65 -14.36
N ILE A 23 -28.80 1.11 -15.10
CA ILE A 23 -27.38 1.46 -14.94
C ILE A 23 -27.12 2.92 -15.36
N VAL A 24 -27.79 3.41 -16.41
CA VAL A 24 -27.69 4.80 -16.86
C VAL A 24 -28.30 5.78 -15.85
N LEU A 25 -29.43 5.40 -15.22
CA LEU A 25 -30.08 6.24 -14.21
C LEU A 25 -29.23 6.41 -12.93
N VAL A 26 -28.55 5.35 -12.47
CA VAL A 26 -27.68 5.42 -11.29
C VAL A 26 -26.44 6.28 -11.53
N SER A 27 -25.91 6.28 -12.75
CA SER A 27 -24.72 7.08 -13.10
C SER A 27 -25.00 8.58 -13.24
N LEU A 28 -26.24 8.98 -13.58
CA LEU A 28 -26.65 10.39 -13.63
C LEU A 28 -26.83 11.03 -12.24
N LEU A 29 -27.11 10.24 -11.20
CA LEU A 29 -27.37 10.75 -9.83
C LEU A 29 -26.10 11.11 -9.04
N LEU A 30 -24.90 10.71 -9.51
CA LEU A 30 -23.64 10.92 -8.79
C LEU A 30 -22.91 12.24 -9.14
N VAL A 31 -23.47 13.09 -10.02
CA VAL A 31 -22.79 14.32 -10.50
C VAL A 31 -23.24 15.59 -9.76
N ALA A 32 -24.18 15.50 -8.81
CA ALA A 32 -24.74 16.67 -8.12
C ALA A 32 -24.34 16.75 -6.63
N ALA A 33 -23.04 16.79 -6.32
CA ALA A 33 -22.56 17.13 -4.98
C ALA A 33 -21.12 17.66 -4.97
N CYS A 34 -20.87 18.79 -5.64
CA CYS A 34 -19.72 19.66 -5.36
C CYS A 34 -20.00 21.06 -5.92
N THR A 35 -20.84 21.84 -5.23
CA THR A 35 -20.91 23.29 -5.42
C THR A 35 -20.51 23.97 -4.12
N SER A 36 -19.23 24.29 -3.99
CA SER A 36 -18.74 25.23 -2.99
C SER A 36 -19.13 26.65 -3.43
N ALA A 37 -19.83 27.36 -2.55
CA ALA A 37 -20.26 28.73 -2.76
C ALA A 37 -19.05 29.68 -2.88
N GLN A 38 -18.92 30.35 -4.02
CA GLN A 38 -18.04 31.51 -4.18
C GLN A 38 -18.91 32.78 -4.14
N GLY A 39 -18.67 33.60 -3.12
CA GLY A 39 -19.26 34.93 -2.97
C GLY A 39 -18.74 35.92 -4.03
N PRO A 40 -19.44 37.05 -4.23
CA PRO A 40 -19.19 37.94 -5.36
C PRO A 40 -18.13 39.02 -5.06
N GLY A 41 -17.29 39.29 -6.06
CA GLY A 41 -16.75 40.62 -6.34
C GLY A 41 -15.34 40.93 -5.84
N ASN A 42 -14.35 40.91 -6.74
CA ASN A 42 -13.88 42.13 -7.42
C ASN A 42 -12.72 41.86 -8.37
N LEU A 43 -12.81 42.47 -9.56
CA LEU A 43 -11.77 42.58 -10.57
C LEU A 43 -10.60 43.41 -10.05
N ALA A 44 -9.39 42.86 -10.11
CA ALA A 44 -8.16 43.64 -10.33
C ALA A 44 -7.13 42.75 -11.02
N THR A 45 -6.69 43.20 -12.19
CA THR A 45 -5.61 42.63 -12.99
C THR A 45 -4.28 42.90 -12.30
N GLU A 46 -3.52 41.85 -11.96
CA GLU A 46 -2.09 41.99 -11.72
C GLU A 46 -1.32 40.78 -12.24
N ASN A 47 -0.27 41.10 -12.99
CA ASN A 47 0.58 40.23 -13.79
C ASN A 47 1.49 39.42 -12.85
N GLN A 48 1.18 38.14 -12.59
CA GLN A 48 2.02 37.25 -11.78
C GLN A 48 2.79 36.25 -12.64
N THR A 49 4.11 36.43 -12.60
CA THR A 49 5.20 35.47 -12.87
C THR A 49 4.83 34.04 -12.46
N PRO A 50 5.18 32.99 -13.23
CA PRO A 50 4.81 31.62 -12.91
C PRO A 50 5.47 31.16 -11.60
N VAL A 51 4.64 31.04 -10.56
CA VAL A 51 5.01 30.39 -9.30
C VAL A 51 5.12 28.88 -9.57
N PRO A 52 6.17 28.19 -9.10
CA PRO A 52 6.26 26.74 -9.24
C PRO A 52 5.03 26.08 -8.61
N ILE A 53 4.41 25.17 -9.34
CA ILE A 53 3.37 24.29 -8.82
C ILE A 53 4.02 23.48 -7.68
N THR A 54 3.78 23.89 -6.44
CA THR A 54 4.02 23.04 -5.29
C THR A 54 3.00 21.92 -5.36
N THR A 55 3.40 20.81 -5.97
CA THR A 55 2.73 19.53 -5.82
C THR A 55 2.52 19.32 -4.33
N ALA A 56 1.27 19.28 -3.88
CA ALA A 56 0.95 18.95 -2.50
C ALA A 56 1.45 17.53 -2.24
N THR A 57 2.66 17.42 -1.70
CA THR A 57 3.13 16.21 -1.03
C THR A 57 2.08 15.91 0.04
N PRO A 58 1.45 14.72 0.04
CA PRO A 58 0.64 14.32 1.19
C PRO A 58 1.56 14.36 2.41
N GLU A 59 1.37 15.36 3.28
CA GLU A 59 2.04 15.44 4.56
C GLU A 59 1.59 14.23 5.40
N SER A 60 2.37 13.15 5.34
CA SER A 60 2.42 12.19 6.45
C SER A 60 2.99 12.94 7.65
N LYS A 61 2.13 13.53 8.48
CA LYS A 61 2.50 14.19 9.75
C LYS A 61 2.73 13.16 10.85
N ALA A 62 3.67 12.23 10.65
CA ALA A 62 4.36 11.61 11.78
C ALA A 62 5.57 12.49 12.14
N LEU A 63 5.34 13.59 12.85
CA LEU A 63 6.37 14.56 13.26
C LEU A 63 7.28 14.06 14.41
N TYR A 64 7.20 12.78 14.75
CA TYR A 64 7.99 12.17 15.81
C TYR A 64 8.89 11.10 15.20
N LYS A 65 10.20 11.40 15.05
CA LYS A 65 11.21 10.36 14.81
C LYS A 65 11.43 9.62 16.12
N VAL A 66 10.50 8.72 16.46
CA VAL A 66 10.70 7.80 17.58
C VAL A 66 11.19 6.48 16.99
N THR A 67 12.36 6.06 17.45
CA THR A 67 13.00 4.81 17.09
C THR A 67 12.77 3.81 18.20
N ILE A 68 12.36 2.60 17.87
CA ILE A 68 12.31 1.50 18.85
C ILE A 68 13.60 0.70 18.77
N ALA A 69 14.01 0.10 19.88
CA ALA A 69 15.12 -0.83 19.87
C ALA A 69 14.76 -2.05 19.02
N GLN A 70 15.50 -2.26 17.93
CA GLN A 70 15.36 -3.45 17.10
C GLN A 70 16.06 -4.61 17.81
N PRO A 71 15.37 -5.73 18.08
CA PRO A 71 15.99 -6.82 18.82
C PRO A 71 17.05 -7.54 17.98
N ASN A 72 18.06 -8.11 18.66
CA ASN A 72 19.24 -8.71 18.02
C ASN A 72 18.91 -9.95 17.15
N ASP A 73 17.73 -10.54 17.32
CA ASP A 73 17.22 -11.64 16.51
C ASP A 73 16.65 -11.17 15.16
N THR A 74 16.52 -9.86 14.97
CA THR A 74 16.02 -9.27 13.74
C THR A 74 17.14 -9.26 12.70
N THR A 75 16.96 -10.03 11.62
CA THR A 75 17.92 -10.11 10.52
C THR A 75 17.90 -8.82 9.69
N HIS A 76 18.98 -8.04 9.74
CA HIS A 76 19.19 -6.82 8.95
C HIS A 76 18.03 -5.78 9.01
N PRO A 77 17.64 -5.28 10.20
CA PRO A 77 16.56 -4.32 10.34
C PRO A 77 16.82 -2.98 9.65
N ASP A 78 18.08 -2.67 9.39
CA ASP A 78 18.51 -1.48 8.68
C ASP A 78 18.29 -1.57 7.16
N TYR A 79 17.95 -2.74 6.61
CA TYR A 79 17.68 -2.92 5.19
C TYR A 79 16.24 -2.52 4.83
N ILE A 80 15.33 -2.53 5.80
CA ILE A 80 13.97 -2.00 5.65
C ILE A 80 14.00 -0.54 6.11
N ILE A 81 13.73 0.38 5.18
CA ILE A 81 13.72 1.81 5.44
C ILE A 81 12.27 2.26 5.61
N MET A 82 12.01 2.93 6.72
CA MET A 82 10.72 3.46 7.13
C MET A 82 10.88 4.92 7.54
N ASP A 83 9.81 5.69 7.50
CA ASP A 83 9.79 7.08 7.97
C ASP A 83 9.73 7.18 9.51
N SER A 84 9.10 6.20 10.17
CA SER A 84 8.99 6.07 11.62
C SER A 84 9.04 4.60 12.05
N ASP A 85 9.41 4.32 13.30
CA ASP A 85 9.20 3.00 13.90
C ASP A 85 7.91 2.94 14.73
N ILE A 86 7.22 4.07 14.89
CA ILE A 86 5.98 4.15 15.65
C ILE A 86 4.94 4.89 14.79
N TYR A 87 3.74 4.33 14.71
CA TYR A 87 2.60 4.90 13.99
C TYR A 87 1.37 4.91 14.89
N ASN A 88 0.43 5.79 14.59
CA ASN A 88 -0.89 5.74 15.19
C ASN A 88 -1.82 4.89 14.34
N GLN A 89 -2.80 4.26 14.98
CA GLN A 89 -3.83 3.49 14.28
C GLN A 89 -4.54 4.37 13.22
N GLY A 90 -4.63 3.84 11.99
CA GLY A 90 -5.20 4.56 10.84
C GLY A 90 -4.17 5.34 10.02
N GLU A 91 -2.92 5.46 10.48
CA GLU A 91 -1.83 6.02 9.68
C GLU A 91 -1.40 5.05 8.57
N VAL A 92 -0.78 5.62 7.54
CA VAL A 92 -0.18 4.89 6.44
C VAL A 92 1.27 4.59 6.80
N VAL A 93 1.64 3.32 6.77
CA VAL A 93 3.03 2.90 6.85
C VAL A 93 3.59 2.83 5.44
N GLU A 94 4.66 3.57 5.18
CA GLU A 94 5.45 3.45 3.95
C GLU A 94 6.83 2.88 4.26
N PHE A 95 7.26 1.91 3.46
CA PHE A 95 8.61 1.35 3.59
C PHE A 95 9.17 0.93 2.24
N TYR A 96 10.50 0.81 2.18
CA TYR A 96 11.21 0.21 1.04
C TYR A 96 12.39 -0.60 1.53
N VAL A 97 12.94 -1.45 0.65
CA VAL A 97 14.06 -2.33 0.98
C VAL A 97 15.30 -1.92 0.20
N VAL A 98 16.42 -1.81 0.91
CA VAL A 98 17.75 -1.59 0.32
C VAL A 98 18.68 -2.68 0.82
N ASN A 99 19.37 -3.36 -0.10
CA ASN A 99 20.45 -4.26 0.31
C ASN A 99 21.70 -3.44 0.65
N LYS A 100 21.94 -3.18 1.94
CA LYS A 100 23.14 -2.46 2.41
C LYS A 100 24.35 -3.36 2.64
N GLY A 101 24.19 -4.66 2.42
CA GLY A 101 25.24 -5.65 2.61
C GLY A 101 26.18 -5.75 1.42
N THR A 102 27.14 -6.67 1.53
CA THR A 102 28.08 -7.01 0.46
C THR A 102 27.62 -8.19 -0.40
N ASP A 103 26.67 -9.00 0.10
CA ASP A 103 26.19 -10.20 -0.58
C ASP A 103 24.84 -9.97 -1.26
N THR A 104 24.55 -10.77 -2.29
CA THR A 104 23.24 -10.75 -2.96
C THR A 104 22.20 -11.47 -2.10
N LEU A 105 21.06 -10.83 -1.84
CA LEU A 105 19.94 -11.46 -1.15
C LEU A 105 19.12 -12.30 -2.13
N THR A 106 18.69 -13.47 -1.70
CA THR A 106 17.78 -14.35 -2.46
C THR A 106 16.39 -14.25 -1.86
N CYS A 107 15.41 -13.92 -2.69
CA CYS A 107 14.05 -13.59 -2.29
C CYS A 107 13.08 -14.59 -2.93
N THR A 108 12.27 -15.24 -2.09
CA THR A 108 11.39 -16.33 -2.51
C THR A 108 9.93 -15.86 -2.51
N ASN A 109 9.42 -15.39 -3.66
CA ASN A 109 8.07 -14.80 -3.77
C ASN A 109 6.95 -15.87 -3.72
N ASN A 110 6.87 -16.68 -2.67
CA ASN A 110 5.94 -17.81 -2.60
C ASN A 110 4.52 -17.43 -2.11
N ARG A 111 4.33 -16.27 -1.46
CA ARG A 111 3.04 -15.90 -0.83
C ARG A 111 2.69 -14.42 -0.92
N ALA A 112 3.66 -13.54 -0.70
CA ALA A 112 3.66 -12.11 -1.04
C ALA A 112 5.12 -11.63 -0.95
N SER A 113 5.50 -10.50 -1.54
CA SER A 113 6.88 -9.99 -1.39
C SER A 113 7.26 -9.67 0.07
N TYR A 114 6.26 -9.49 0.94
CA TYR A 114 6.44 -9.32 2.38
C TYR A 114 5.20 -9.81 3.15
N LEU A 115 5.40 -10.09 4.43
CA LEU A 115 4.37 -10.42 5.41
C LEU A 115 4.44 -9.42 6.56
N ILE A 116 3.31 -9.22 7.24
CA ILE A 116 3.27 -8.50 8.51
C ILE A 116 2.78 -9.47 9.57
N ILE A 117 3.53 -9.55 10.67
CA ILE A 117 3.18 -10.32 11.84
C ILE A 117 3.02 -9.39 13.03
N PHE A 118 2.12 -9.72 13.96
CA PHE A 118 1.88 -8.94 15.17
C PHE A 118 2.22 -9.77 16.40
N GLN A 119 2.69 -9.11 17.46
CA GLN A 119 2.95 -9.77 18.73
C GLN A 119 1.66 -9.76 19.56
N ASN A 120 1.13 -10.95 19.86
CA ASN A 120 -0.06 -11.09 20.69
C ASN A 120 0.25 -10.81 22.17
N GLU A 121 -0.78 -10.82 23.02
CA GLU A 121 -0.68 -10.55 24.47
C GLU A 121 0.24 -11.55 25.21
N ASN A 122 0.42 -12.75 24.64
CA ASN A 122 1.31 -13.79 25.17
C ASN A 122 2.77 -13.63 24.70
N GLY A 123 3.07 -12.60 23.91
CA GLY A 123 4.39 -12.37 23.34
C GLY A 123 4.71 -13.18 22.08
N THR A 124 3.75 -13.96 21.56
CA THR A 124 3.91 -14.80 20.36
C THR A 124 3.59 -14.01 19.09
N TRP A 125 4.32 -14.30 18.02
CA TRP A 125 4.09 -13.69 16.71
C TRP A 125 3.00 -14.41 15.91
N GLU A 126 2.02 -13.67 15.43
CA GLU A 126 0.91 -14.16 14.63
C GLU A 126 0.83 -13.45 13.28
N TYR A 127 0.48 -14.19 12.23
CA TYR A 127 0.33 -13.62 10.89
C TYR A 127 -0.96 -12.81 10.80
N LEU A 128 -0.84 -11.55 10.34
CA LEU A 128 -2.01 -10.85 9.85
C LEU A 128 -2.54 -11.53 8.58
N PRO A 129 -3.85 -11.40 8.29
CA PRO A 129 -4.38 -11.80 6.99
C PRO A 129 -3.51 -11.20 5.87
N GLU A 130 -3.18 -12.01 4.86
CA GLU A 130 -2.26 -11.62 3.78
C GLU A 130 -2.56 -10.21 3.25
N VAL A 131 -1.59 -9.32 3.40
CA VAL A 131 -1.67 -7.95 2.88
C VAL A 131 -1.18 -7.98 1.44
N GLY A 132 -2.05 -8.37 0.51
CA GLY A 132 -1.77 -8.32 -0.93
C GLY A 132 -2.27 -9.54 -1.70
N PRO A 133 -2.22 -9.47 -3.05
CA PRO A 133 -2.59 -10.60 -3.89
C PRO A 133 -1.56 -11.73 -3.77
N PRO A 134 -1.98 -13.00 -3.79
CA PRO A 134 -1.07 -14.13 -3.81
C PRO A 134 -0.21 -14.06 -5.08
N MET A 135 1.12 -14.14 -4.91
CA MET A 135 2.05 -14.15 -6.04
C MET A 135 2.45 -15.59 -6.39
N LEU A 136 2.64 -15.86 -7.68
CA LEU A 136 3.21 -17.13 -8.13
C LEU A 136 4.65 -17.25 -7.64
N PRO A 137 5.09 -18.46 -7.24
CA PRO A 137 6.44 -18.70 -6.74
C PRO A 137 7.47 -18.28 -7.79
N LYS A 138 8.22 -17.21 -7.47
CA LYS A 138 9.30 -16.69 -8.30
C LYS A 138 10.51 -16.37 -7.43
N ILE A 139 11.65 -16.93 -7.78
CA ILE A 139 12.93 -16.55 -7.17
C ILE A 139 13.37 -15.22 -7.78
N SER A 140 13.73 -14.28 -6.94
CA SER A 140 14.35 -13.01 -7.32
C SER A 140 15.58 -12.74 -6.46
N TYR A 141 16.42 -11.81 -6.92
CA TYR A 141 17.67 -11.48 -6.26
C TYR A 141 17.75 -9.96 -6.09
N LEU A 142 18.26 -9.53 -4.94
CA LEU A 142 18.54 -8.12 -4.66
C LEU A 142 20.03 -7.94 -4.42
N LYS A 143 20.73 -7.35 -5.39
CA LYS A 143 22.20 -7.18 -5.32
C LYS A 143 22.59 -6.08 -4.32
N PRO A 144 23.85 -6.06 -3.85
CA PRO A 144 24.37 -4.97 -3.04
C PRO A 144 24.09 -3.59 -3.63
N GLY A 145 23.52 -2.69 -2.81
CA GLY A 145 23.14 -1.33 -3.20
C GLY A 145 21.83 -1.21 -3.98
N GLU A 146 21.22 -2.32 -4.42
CA GLU A 146 19.92 -2.27 -5.10
C GLU A 146 18.78 -1.99 -4.10
N THR A 147 17.73 -1.37 -4.64
CA THR A 147 16.55 -0.94 -3.89
C THR A 147 15.29 -1.50 -4.53
N LEU A 148 14.37 -2.00 -3.72
CA LEU A 148 13.03 -2.39 -4.17
C LEU A 148 12.07 -1.19 -4.12
N PRO A 149 11.06 -1.13 -5.00
CA PRO A 149 10.07 -0.06 -4.98
C PRO A 149 9.36 0.09 -3.63
N PRO A 150 8.97 1.31 -3.22
CA PRO A 150 8.22 1.54 -1.99
C PRO A 150 6.90 0.75 -1.92
N ARG A 151 6.53 0.37 -0.71
CA ARG A 151 5.31 -0.34 -0.34
C ARG A 151 4.55 0.46 0.69
N ARG A 152 3.22 0.34 0.67
CA ARG A 152 2.33 1.07 1.57
C ARG A 152 1.19 0.19 2.05
N PHE A 153 0.79 0.35 3.30
CA PHE A 153 -0.44 -0.20 3.84
C PHE A 153 -1.03 0.74 4.90
N VAL A 154 -2.34 0.64 5.12
CA VAL A 154 -3.06 1.45 6.11
C VAL A 154 -3.30 0.59 7.36
N THR A 155 -3.11 1.17 8.54
CA THR A 155 -3.24 0.48 9.84
C THR A 155 -4.64 0.59 10.44
N THR A 156 -5.64 0.94 9.63
CA THR A 156 -7.03 1.05 10.08
C THR A 156 -7.53 -0.32 10.55
N GLY A 157 -8.10 -0.37 11.76
CA GLY A 157 -8.61 -1.60 12.37
C GLY A 157 -7.53 -2.51 12.96
N TRP A 158 -6.26 -2.10 12.94
CA TRP A 158 -5.18 -2.84 13.58
C TRP A 158 -5.20 -2.65 15.09
N ILE A 159 -4.80 -3.67 15.84
CA ILE A 159 -4.75 -3.61 17.30
C ILE A 159 -3.49 -2.84 17.72
N PRO A 160 -3.55 -1.88 18.66
CA PRO A 160 -2.34 -1.25 19.18
C PRO A 160 -1.36 -2.29 19.75
N GLY A 161 -0.09 -2.18 19.39
CA GLY A 161 0.93 -3.14 19.80
C GLY A 161 2.13 -3.17 18.87
N ARG A 162 2.94 -4.23 19.02
CA ARG A 162 4.18 -4.41 18.27
C ARG A 162 3.95 -5.27 17.03
N TYR A 163 4.54 -4.84 15.93
CA TYR A 163 4.45 -5.46 14.62
C TYR A 163 5.83 -5.69 14.04
N ARG A 164 5.92 -6.64 13.10
CA ARG A 164 7.15 -6.94 12.38
C ARG A 164 6.86 -7.14 10.91
N ILE A 165 7.59 -6.41 10.06
CA ILE A 165 7.64 -6.65 8.62
C ILE A 165 8.64 -7.78 8.39
N VAL A 166 8.22 -8.81 7.68
CA VAL A 166 9.06 -9.93 7.26
C VAL A 166 9.10 -9.97 5.75
N PHE A 167 10.25 -9.67 5.18
CA PHE A 167 10.43 -9.73 3.73
C PHE A 167 10.84 -11.14 3.31
N ASP A 168 10.49 -11.53 2.08
CA ASP A 168 10.73 -12.89 1.56
C ASP A 168 12.23 -13.25 1.38
N CYS A 169 13.11 -12.24 1.45
CA CYS A 169 14.56 -12.41 1.48
C CYS A 169 15.13 -12.70 2.88
N GLY A 170 14.28 -12.90 3.90
CA GLY A 170 14.68 -13.21 5.28
C GLY A 170 15.06 -11.99 6.12
N ILE A 171 14.94 -10.78 5.58
CA ILE A 171 15.13 -9.54 6.33
C ILE A 171 13.86 -9.15 7.09
N MET A 172 14.03 -8.54 8.25
CA MET A 172 12.92 -8.24 9.16
C MET A 172 13.11 -6.87 9.81
N ARG A 173 12.01 -6.19 10.18
CA ARG A 173 12.05 -4.95 10.97
C ARG A 173 10.79 -4.80 11.81
N GLU A 174 10.95 -4.38 13.05
CA GLU A 174 9.85 -4.11 13.98
C GLU A 174 9.38 -2.66 13.94
N PHE A 175 8.09 -2.46 14.19
CA PHE A 175 7.45 -1.16 14.39
C PHE A 175 6.28 -1.29 15.39
N GLU A 176 5.77 -0.17 15.88
CA GLU A 176 4.70 -0.12 16.89
C GLU A 176 3.50 0.67 16.38
N ILE A 177 2.29 0.16 16.64
CA ILE A 177 1.03 0.87 16.43
C ILE A 177 0.49 1.32 17.79
N ARG A 178 0.16 2.61 17.91
CA ARG A 178 -0.46 3.20 19.10
C ARG A 178 -1.93 3.48 18.87
N SER A 179 -2.69 3.48 19.95
CA SER A 179 -4.06 4.00 19.95
C SER A 179 -4.06 5.50 19.73
N VAL A 180 -5.02 5.99 18.94
CA VAL A 180 -5.35 7.42 18.91
C VAL A 180 -6.32 7.66 20.08
N THR A 181 -5.79 8.05 21.24
CA THR A 181 -6.66 8.48 22.33
C THR A 181 -7.33 9.78 21.90
N THR A 182 -8.65 9.76 21.80
CA THR A 182 -9.48 10.95 21.49
C THR A 182 -9.90 11.65 22.76
#